data_AF-A0A2N1MEG4-F1
#
_entry.id   AF-A0A2N1MEG4-F1
#
_cell.length_a   1.000
_cell.length_b   1.000
_cell.length_c   1.000
_cell.angle_alpha   90.00
_cell.angle_beta   90.00
_cell.angle_gamma   90.00
#
_symmetry.space_group_name_H-M   'P 1'
#
loop_
_entity.id
_entity.type
_entity.pdbx_description
1 polymer ?
#
loop_
_entity_poly.entity_id
_entity_poly.type
_entity_poly.pdbx_seq_one_letter_code
_entity_poly.pdbx_strand_id
1 'polypeptide(L)'
;MGIKSAYLDLLTSNFSLRKELVLEETNNISNNEKICILTKEIEACKRHIIYLEKNLVSREDEILQMKAECLSIQNELDKCRDHLEFKEEALVMQDNRIVLLEEQLVESEERVEKLRSRIKSHGRNFSSEENLPVRGNSPDQYNSDTNLDMATITELTNAIDGYLENETTHRAILVDQIKRFTRQLHRRDNNLQQDLIQEQRNRRNAETERDARILELRNVQGERDMAILAYNNERDAHRDSQRIAQQRQARIATLLQEEFAFRLLNQHKDAQVTEYKRNAHRMTVRYNTDTEHWRRRHAGCAQQARNWKGRYQQSQNRNQNLNQNIFNLQQQILALQNNPPQVQHTSMVGYGPPIFHGRTGEDPEDFIRDFQRYVVGSRINVTPGAGQAAGREEAYGLLLSCPSGSHGKNVYYMYIFVDHVYYNIHYFK
;
A
#
# COMPACT_ATOMS: atom_id res chain seq x y z
N MET A 1 26.66 67.32 -22.67
CA MET A 1 25.39 66.66 -22.29
C MET A 1 25.58 65.35 -21.53
N GLY A 2 26.45 64.42 -21.95
CA GLY A 2 26.54 63.04 -21.39
C GLY A 2 26.58 62.88 -19.87
N ILE A 3 27.20 63.80 -19.11
CA ILE A 3 27.29 63.73 -17.63
C ILE A 3 25.90 63.61 -16.97
N LYS A 4 24.86 64.26 -17.51
CA LYS A 4 23.49 64.13 -16.97
C LYS A 4 22.83 62.78 -17.26
N SER A 5 23.21 62.08 -18.33
CA SER A 5 22.73 60.70 -18.60
C SER A 5 23.35 59.76 -17.59
N ALA A 6 24.68 59.70 -17.54
CA ALA A 6 25.41 58.77 -16.67
C ALA A 6 25.02 58.89 -15.19
N TYR A 7 24.70 60.11 -14.73
CA TYR A 7 24.17 60.34 -13.38
C TYR A 7 22.76 59.75 -13.16
N LEU A 8 21.88 59.85 -14.17
CA LEU A 8 20.54 59.27 -14.14
C LEU A 8 20.60 57.73 -14.19
N ASP A 9 21.45 57.20 -15.07
CA ASP A 9 21.72 55.76 -15.22
C ASP A 9 22.25 55.16 -13.90
N LEU A 10 23.17 55.87 -13.23
CA LEU A 10 23.76 55.47 -11.95
C LEU A 10 22.76 55.58 -10.78
N LEU A 11 21.83 56.53 -10.80
CA LEU A 11 20.69 56.60 -9.88
C LEU A 11 19.73 55.42 -10.07
N THR A 12 19.36 55.11 -11.32
CA THR A 12 18.49 53.97 -11.64
C THR A 12 19.12 52.64 -11.22
N SER A 13 20.41 52.46 -11.47
CA SER A 13 21.18 51.30 -11.01
C SER A 13 21.19 51.20 -9.47
N ASN A 14 21.46 52.30 -8.76
CA ASN A 14 21.40 52.34 -7.29
C ASN A 14 20.02 51.97 -6.74
N PHE A 15 18.94 52.39 -7.40
CA PHE A 15 17.58 52.05 -6.98
C PHE A 15 17.29 50.55 -7.14
N SER A 16 17.71 49.94 -8.25
CA SER A 16 17.60 48.49 -8.48
C SER A 16 18.42 47.70 -7.45
N LEU A 17 19.70 48.06 -7.24
CA LEU A 17 20.58 47.39 -6.26
C LEU A 17 20.04 47.48 -4.83
N ARG A 18 19.45 48.62 -4.43
CA ARG A 18 18.78 48.76 -3.13
C ARG A 18 17.57 47.83 -2.99
N LYS A 19 16.81 47.62 -4.07
CA LYS A 19 15.66 46.71 -4.07
C LYS A 19 16.09 45.23 -3.99
N GLU A 20 17.18 44.87 -4.67
CA GLU A 20 17.78 43.52 -4.58
C GLU A 20 18.37 43.26 -3.19
N LEU A 21 19.08 44.24 -2.61
CA LEU A 21 19.62 44.15 -1.25
C LEU A 21 18.53 43.90 -0.21
N VAL A 22 17.44 44.67 -0.22
CA VAL A 22 16.31 44.48 0.71
C VAL A 22 15.63 43.13 0.53
N LEU A 23 15.50 42.63 -0.71
CA LEU A 23 14.97 41.28 -0.95
C LEU A 23 15.89 40.23 -0.31
N GLU A 24 17.20 40.36 -0.50
CA GLU A 24 18.17 39.41 0.03
C GLU A 24 18.31 39.48 1.57
N GLU A 25 18.16 40.66 2.17
CA GLU A 25 18.01 40.81 3.63
C GLU A 25 16.78 40.04 4.14
N THR A 26 15.62 40.16 3.48
CA THR A 26 14.41 39.39 3.88
C THR A 26 14.56 37.88 3.68
N ASN A 27 15.26 37.44 2.63
CA ASN A 27 15.60 36.03 2.41
C ASN A 27 16.47 35.50 3.55
N ASN A 28 17.51 36.24 3.94
CA ASN A 28 18.46 35.83 4.98
C ASN A 28 17.81 35.82 6.37
N ILE A 29 16.90 36.75 6.68
CA ILE A 29 16.08 36.70 7.90
C ILE A 29 15.25 35.40 7.94
N SER A 30 14.48 35.12 6.88
CA SER A 30 13.65 33.91 6.81
C SER A 30 14.48 32.62 6.85
N ASN A 31 15.70 32.63 6.32
CA ASN A 31 16.60 31.47 6.36
C ASN A 31 17.21 31.27 7.76
N ASN A 32 17.57 32.34 8.48
CA ASN A 32 17.99 32.27 9.88
C ASN A 32 16.87 31.73 10.80
N GLU A 33 15.60 32.09 10.56
CA GLU A 33 14.46 31.52 11.29
C GLU A 33 14.36 30.00 11.08
N LYS A 34 14.46 29.51 9.83
CA LYS A 34 14.45 28.08 9.51
C LYS A 34 15.63 27.35 10.17
N ILE A 35 16.83 27.92 10.13
CA ILE A 35 18.03 27.38 10.79
C ILE A 35 17.81 27.28 12.31
N CYS A 36 17.19 28.29 12.93
CA CYS A 36 16.87 28.29 14.36
C CYS A 36 15.85 27.20 14.75
N ILE A 37 14.86 26.91 13.90
CA ILE A 37 13.91 25.81 14.08
C ILE A 37 14.62 24.45 13.95
N LEU A 38 15.33 24.22 12.83
CA LEU A 38 16.05 22.97 12.56
C LEU A 38 17.10 22.66 13.62
N THR A 39 17.77 23.68 14.18
CA THR A 39 18.75 23.51 15.27
C THR A 39 18.08 22.95 16.54
N LYS A 40 16.88 23.44 16.88
CA LYS A 40 16.10 22.95 18.04
C LYS A 40 15.59 21.52 17.83
N GLU A 41 15.18 21.20 16.60
CA GLU A 41 14.77 19.83 16.23
C GLU A 41 15.95 18.86 16.32
N ILE A 42 17.13 19.24 15.80
CA ILE A 42 18.38 18.47 15.91
C ILE A 42 18.77 18.26 17.38
N GLU A 43 18.63 19.27 18.24
CA GLU A 43 18.84 19.11 19.69
C GLU A 43 17.85 18.13 20.33
N ALA A 44 16.56 18.20 19.99
CA ALA A 44 15.55 17.29 20.50
C ALA A 44 15.86 15.83 20.09
N CYS A 45 16.22 15.61 18.82
CA CYS A 45 16.66 14.30 18.31
C CYS A 45 17.91 13.79 19.05
N LYS A 46 18.93 14.63 19.26
CA LYS A 46 20.13 14.26 20.04
C LYS A 46 19.79 13.82 21.46
N ARG A 47 18.92 14.56 22.16
CA ARG A 47 18.46 14.21 23.52
C ARG A 47 17.70 12.87 23.54
N HIS A 48 16.91 12.59 22.50
CA HIS A 48 16.19 11.31 22.38
C HIS A 48 17.13 10.13 22.08
N ILE A 49 18.13 10.31 21.22
CA ILE A 49 19.17 9.30 20.94
C ILE A 49 19.91 8.92 22.24
N ILE A 50 20.39 9.91 23.00
CA ILE A 50 21.08 9.70 24.30
C ILE A 50 20.18 8.97 25.32
N TYR A 51 18.86 9.18 25.27
CA TYR A 51 17.92 8.43 26.09
C TYR A 51 17.81 6.97 25.61
N LEU A 52 17.69 6.71 24.31
CA LEU A 52 17.64 5.35 23.77
C LEU A 52 18.93 4.56 24.02
N GLU A 53 20.10 5.18 23.84
CA GLU A 53 21.42 4.59 24.13
C GLU A 53 21.51 4.07 25.58
N LYS A 54 21.08 4.86 26.56
CA LYS A 54 21.05 4.44 27.97
C LYS A 54 20.11 3.27 28.24
N ASN A 55 18.96 3.23 27.57
CA ASN A 55 18.02 2.11 27.68
C ASN A 55 18.54 0.84 26.98
N LEU A 56 19.36 0.97 25.94
CA LEU A 56 20.01 -0.17 25.28
C LEU A 56 21.08 -0.78 26.17
N VAL A 57 21.99 0.03 26.74
CA VAL A 57 23.03 -0.45 27.68
C VAL A 57 22.39 -1.15 28.88
N SER A 58 21.38 -0.54 29.51
CA SER A 58 20.69 -1.15 30.67
C SER A 58 19.99 -2.48 30.35
N ARG A 59 19.64 -2.75 29.08
CA ARG A 59 19.08 -4.04 28.63
C ARG A 59 20.16 -5.04 28.24
N GLU A 60 21.31 -4.56 27.77
CA GLU A 60 22.47 -5.40 27.51
C GLU A 60 23.04 -5.96 28.82
N ASP A 61 23.11 -5.13 29.87
CA ASP A 61 23.43 -5.56 31.24
C ASP A 61 22.45 -6.64 31.76
N GLU A 62 21.14 -6.43 31.60
CA GLU A 62 20.08 -7.38 31.97
C GLU A 62 20.24 -8.73 31.23
N ILE A 63 20.55 -8.68 29.92
CA ILE A 63 20.82 -9.87 29.10
C ILE A 63 22.11 -10.59 29.52
N LEU A 64 23.15 -9.85 29.96
CA LEU A 64 24.38 -10.44 30.48
C LEU A 64 24.15 -11.14 31.83
N GLN A 65 23.35 -10.54 32.72
CA GLN A 65 22.93 -11.19 33.97
C GLN A 65 22.14 -12.48 33.71
N MET A 66 21.09 -12.43 32.89
CA MET A 66 20.29 -13.63 32.57
C MET A 66 21.13 -14.75 31.94
N LYS A 67 22.14 -14.43 31.13
CA LYS A 67 23.08 -15.43 30.58
C LYS A 67 23.92 -16.09 31.67
N ALA A 68 24.40 -15.34 32.65
CA ALA A 68 25.15 -15.88 33.78
C ALA A 68 24.27 -16.79 34.67
N GLU A 69 23.02 -16.40 34.90
CA GLU A 69 22.03 -17.22 35.63
C GLU A 69 21.72 -18.53 34.88
N CYS A 70 21.49 -18.48 33.56
CA CYS A 70 21.29 -19.68 32.73
C CYS A 70 22.49 -20.63 32.79
N LEU A 71 23.72 -20.10 32.74
CA LEU A 71 24.93 -20.92 32.89
C LEU A 71 25.05 -21.52 34.29
N SER A 72 24.65 -20.81 35.35
CA SER A 72 24.63 -21.36 36.71
C SER A 72 23.63 -22.52 36.82
N ILE A 73 22.41 -22.35 36.31
CA ILE A 73 21.36 -23.37 36.32
C ILE A 73 21.78 -24.60 35.48
N GLN A 74 22.44 -24.40 34.34
CA GLN A 74 22.97 -25.51 33.54
C GLN A 74 24.02 -26.32 34.32
N ASN A 75 24.97 -25.66 34.99
CA ASN A 75 25.97 -26.32 35.83
C ASN A 75 25.38 -27.02 37.07
N GLU A 76 24.16 -26.68 37.49
CA GLU A 76 23.43 -27.42 38.53
C GLU A 76 22.64 -28.61 37.96
N LEU A 77 22.05 -28.45 36.77
CA LEU A 77 21.37 -29.52 36.05
C LEU A 77 22.33 -30.66 35.70
N ASP A 78 23.54 -30.34 35.23
CA ASP A 78 24.56 -31.35 34.91
C ASP A 78 24.99 -32.14 36.18
N LYS A 79 25.21 -31.47 37.32
CA LYS A 79 25.48 -32.17 38.61
C LYS A 79 24.31 -33.06 39.07
N CYS A 80 23.07 -32.61 38.85
CA CYS A 80 21.88 -33.40 39.16
C CYS A 80 21.76 -34.63 38.24
N ARG A 81 22.18 -34.50 36.98
CA ARG A 81 22.28 -35.62 36.04
C ARG A 81 23.34 -36.63 36.46
N ASP A 82 24.56 -36.18 36.77
CA ASP A 82 25.63 -37.04 37.28
C ASP A 82 25.16 -37.84 38.52
N HIS A 83 24.45 -37.17 39.44
CA HIS A 83 23.90 -37.82 40.63
C HIS A 83 22.79 -38.85 40.30
N LEU A 84 21.98 -38.63 39.26
CA LEU A 84 21.01 -39.61 38.79
C LEU A 84 21.69 -40.84 38.18
N GLU A 85 22.72 -40.65 37.37
CA GLU A 85 23.51 -41.73 36.76
C GLU A 85 24.14 -42.63 37.84
N PHE A 86 24.80 -42.05 38.86
CA PHE A 86 25.31 -42.82 40.01
C PHE A 86 24.23 -43.53 40.84
N LYS A 87 22.98 -43.04 40.85
CA LYS A 87 21.86 -43.75 41.50
C LYS A 87 21.35 -44.90 40.66
N GLU A 88 21.33 -44.75 39.33
CA GLU A 88 20.92 -45.79 38.40
C GLU A 88 21.92 -46.96 38.42
N GLU A 89 23.23 -46.68 38.39
CA GLU A 89 24.29 -47.68 38.60
C GLU A 89 24.12 -48.44 39.94
N ALA A 90 23.83 -47.71 41.02
CA ALA A 90 23.64 -48.30 42.34
C ALA A 90 22.39 -49.19 42.44
N LEU A 91 21.30 -48.82 41.76
CA LEU A 91 20.08 -49.65 41.64
C LEU A 91 20.35 -50.90 40.81
N VAL A 92 21.02 -50.77 39.66
CA VAL A 92 21.42 -51.92 38.82
C VAL A 92 22.31 -52.90 39.60
N MET A 93 23.21 -52.42 40.45
CA MET A 93 23.97 -53.31 41.35
C MET A 93 23.10 -53.99 42.42
N GLN A 94 22.04 -53.35 42.93
CA GLN A 94 21.11 -53.96 43.87
C GLN A 94 20.23 -55.01 43.20
N ASP A 95 19.70 -54.75 42.00
CA ASP A 95 18.89 -55.70 41.24
C ASP A 95 19.68 -56.97 40.89
N ASN A 96 20.92 -56.81 40.39
CA ASN A 96 21.83 -57.94 40.16
C ASN A 96 22.12 -58.74 41.45
N ARG A 97 22.14 -58.08 42.62
CA ARG A 97 22.32 -58.77 43.91
C ARG A 97 21.04 -59.48 44.37
N ILE A 98 19.87 -58.94 44.07
CA ILE A 98 18.57 -59.57 44.33
C ILE A 98 18.43 -60.86 43.51
N VAL A 99 18.68 -60.82 42.20
CA VAL A 99 18.63 -62.00 41.31
C VAL A 99 19.54 -63.12 41.84
N LEU A 100 20.78 -62.81 42.23
CA LEU A 100 21.71 -63.79 42.81
C LEU A 100 21.24 -64.35 44.17
N LEU A 101 20.44 -63.61 44.94
CA LEU A 101 19.84 -64.10 46.19
C LEU A 101 18.61 -64.97 45.91
N GLU A 102 17.82 -64.65 44.88
CA GLU A 102 16.67 -65.44 44.44
C GLU A 102 17.12 -66.81 43.89
N GLU A 103 18.17 -66.85 43.06
CA GLU A 103 18.80 -68.10 42.61
C GLU A 103 19.26 -68.98 43.79
N GLN A 104 19.93 -68.38 44.78
CA GLN A 104 20.38 -69.08 45.99
C GLN A 104 19.21 -69.57 46.85
N LEU A 105 18.10 -68.82 46.90
CA LEU A 105 16.90 -69.21 47.63
C LEU A 105 16.23 -70.41 46.95
N VAL A 106 16.04 -70.38 45.62
CA VAL A 106 15.48 -71.50 44.84
C VAL A 106 16.33 -72.78 45.01
N GLU A 107 17.66 -72.68 44.98
CA GLU A 107 18.52 -73.85 45.22
C GLU A 107 18.36 -74.38 46.65
N SER A 108 18.14 -73.50 47.64
CA SER A 108 17.88 -73.89 49.03
C SER A 108 16.52 -74.56 49.21
N GLU A 109 15.47 -74.10 48.49
CA GLU A 109 14.14 -74.71 48.52
C GLU A 109 14.14 -76.10 47.86
N GLU A 110 14.83 -76.27 46.74
CA GLU A 110 15.06 -77.61 46.15
C GLU A 110 15.75 -78.56 47.13
N ARG A 111 16.79 -78.10 47.82
CA ARG A 111 17.50 -78.89 48.85
C ARG A 111 16.56 -79.25 50.01
N VAL A 112 15.71 -78.32 50.45
CA VAL A 112 14.70 -78.54 51.49
C VAL A 112 13.64 -79.56 51.04
N GLU A 113 13.12 -79.49 49.82
CA GLU A 113 12.11 -80.46 49.36
C GLU A 113 12.71 -81.85 49.11
N LYS A 114 13.95 -81.93 48.61
CA LYS A 114 14.72 -83.19 48.56
C LYS A 114 14.89 -83.81 49.95
N LEU A 115 15.11 -82.99 50.99
CA LEU A 115 15.16 -83.45 52.39
C LEU A 115 13.77 -83.85 52.93
N ARG A 116 12.71 -83.08 52.70
CA ARG A 116 11.32 -83.44 53.06
C ARG A 116 10.91 -84.76 52.43
N SER A 117 11.23 -84.98 51.16
CA SER A 117 11.00 -86.24 50.44
C SER A 117 11.78 -87.42 51.04
N ARG A 118 13.04 -87.23 51.47
CA ARG A 118 13.82 -88.26 52.20
C ARG A 118 13.24 -88.58 53.58
N ILE A 119 12.75 -87.58 54.32
CA ILE A 119 12.08 -87.78 55.61
C ILE A 119 10.76 -88.55 55.39
N LYS A 120 10.00 -88.22 54.34
CA LYS A 120 8.73 -88.86 53.96
C LYS A 120 8.90 -90.32 53.51
N SER A 121 10.09 -90.73 53.05
CA SER A 121 10.43 -92.13 52.78
C SER A 121 10.94 -92.86 54.04
N HIS A 122 11.82 -92.24 54.84
CA HIS A 122 12.33 -92.86 56.08
C HIS A 122 11.27 -93.01 57.18
N GLY A 123 10.33 -92.06 57.28
CA GLY A 123 9.20 -92.12 58.21
C GLY A 123 8.20 -93.25 57.94
N ARG A 124 8.38 -94.03 56.86
CA ARG A 124 7.63 -95.27 56.61
C ARG A 124 8.29 -96.53 57.18
N ASN A 125 9.53 -96.42 57.69
CA ASN A 125 10.31 -97.53 58.24
C ASN A 125 10.30 -97.60 59.79
N PHE A 126 9.49 -96.77 60.46
CA PHE A 126 9.22 -96.87 61.89
C PHE A 126 7.71 -97.01 62.14
N SER A 127 7.25 -98.26 62.05
CA SER A 127 5.93 -98.69 62.49
C SER A 127 6.07 -100.10 63.08
N SER A 128 5.27 -100.43 64.08
CA SER A 128 5.64 -101.28 65.24
C SER A 128 6.44 -100.49 66.29
N GLU A 129 6.13 -100.55 67.59
CA GLU A 129 5.09 -101.36 68.25
C GLU A 129 4.51 -100.67 69.50
N GLU A 130 3.59 -101.36 70.17
CA GLU A 130 2.82 -100.89 71.33
C GLU A 130 3.72 -100.54 72.54
N ASN A 131 3.22 -99.70 73.45
CA ASN A 131 2.70 -100.17 74.74
C ASN A 131 2.19 -99.04 75.65
N LEU A 132 1.03 -99.27 76.27
CA LEU A 132 0.69 -98.69 77.57
C LEU A 132 1.36 -99.54 78.67
N PRO A 133 1.40 -99.07 79.92
CA PRO A 133 0.41 -99.63 80.83
C PRO A 133 -0.18 -98.61 81.81
N VAL A 134 -1.51 -98.54 81.82
CA VAL A 134 -2.25 -98.15 83.04
C VAL A 134 -2.08 -99.29 84.05
N ARG A 135 -1.69 -98.98 85.29
CA ARG A 135 -1.70 -99.93 86.40
C ARG A 135 -2.67 -99.44 87.48
N GLY A 136 -3.84 -100.05 87.54
CA GLY A 136 -4.66 -100.07 88.76
C GLY A 136 -4.25 -101.23 89.68
N ASN A 137 -4.86 -101.31 90.86
CA ASN A 137 -5.18 -102.55 91.58
C ASN A 137 -6.21 -102.24 92.68
N SER A 138 -7.15 -103.16 92.85
CA SER A 138 -8.19 -103.21 93.90
C SER A 138 -8.09 -104.62 94.56
N PRO A 139 -9.01 -105.12 95.43
CA PRO A 139 -10.20 -104.53 96.07
C PRO A 139 -10.01 -104.57 97.63
N ASP A 140 -10.88 -104.98 98.58
CA ASP A 140 -12.23 -105.58 98.55
C ASP A 140 -13.02 -105.46 99.89
N GLN A 141 -14.19 -106.10 99.92
CA GLN A 141 -15.22 -106.18 100.98
C GLN A 141 -14.78 -106.74 102.34
N TYR A 142 -15.39 -106.25 103.44
CA TYR A 142 -16.49 -106.99 104.11
C TYR A 142 -17.34 -106.09 105.02
N ASN A 143 -18.52 -106.56 105.42
CA ASN A 143 -19.46 -105.82 106.27
C ASN A 143 -20.28 -106.81 107.13
N SER A 144 -20.27 -106.70 108.46
CA SER A 144 -21.17 -107.48 109.34
C SER A 144 -21.26 -106.92 110.77
N ASP A 145 -22.51 -106.69 111.18
CA ASP A 145 -23.10 -106.24 112.45
C ASP A 145 -22.45 -106.65 113.80
N THR A 146 -22.58 -105.72 114.78
CA THR A 146 -22.79 -105.91 116.24
C THR A 146 -21.81 -106.80 117.05
N ASN A 147 -21.39 -106.46 118.27
CA ASN A 147 -22.15 -105.80 119.34
C ASN A 147 -21.21 -105.24 120.44
N LEU A 148 -21.73 -104.35 121.31
CA LEU A 148 -21.37 -104.09 122.72
C LEU A 148 -19.88 -104.23 123.17
N ASP A 149 -19.20 -103.12 123.56
CA ASP A 149 -19.17 -102.64 124.97
C ASP A 149 -18.39 -101.29 125.15
N MET A 150 -18.34 -100.78 126.38
CA MET A 150 -17.80 -99.45 126.77
C MET A 150 -16.27 -99.31 126.66
N ALA A 151 -15.76 -98.96 125.47
CA ALA A 151 -14.36 -98.52 125.28
C ALA A 151 -14.20 -97.14 124.61
N THR A 152 -15.23 -96.65 123.91
CA THR A 152 -15.06 -95.69 122.80
C THR A 152 -14.88 -94.21 123.21
N ILE A 153 -15.19 -93.82 124.44
CA ILE A 153 -15.14 -92.40 124.85
C ILE A 153 -13.70 -91.96 125.16
N THR A 154 -12.92 -92.77 125.89
CA THR A 154 -11.55 -92.41 126.28
C THR A 154 -10.62 -92.29 125.07
N GLU A 155 -10.76 -93.15 124.06
CA GLU A 155 -9.98 -93.05 122.83
C GLU A 155 -10.39 -91.82 121.99
N LEU A 156 -11.68 -91.45 121.95
CA LEU A 156 -12.11 -90.22 121.28
C LEU A 156 -11.59 -88.96 122.00
N THR A 157 -11.59 -88.93 123.33
CA THR A 157 -10.99 -87.80 124.09
C THR A 157 -9.49 -87.71 123.82
N ASN A 158 -8.75 -88.82 123.93
CA ASN A 158 -7.31 -88.85 123.65
C ASN A 158 -6.98 -88.51 122.18
N ALA A 159 -7.84 -88.88 121.23
CA ALA A 159 -7.69 -88.51 119.82
C ALA A 159 -7.98 -87.01 119.56
N ILE A 160 -8.85 -86.38 120.35
CA ILE A 160 -9.15 -84.95 120.27
C ILE A 160 -8.03 -84.12 120.93
N ASP A 161 -7.57 -84.51 122.12
CA ASP A 161 -6.42 -83.85 122.78
C ASP A 161 -5.14 -84.04 121.94
N GLY A 162 -4.90 -85.23 121.40
CA GLY A 162 -3.81 -85.49 120.44
C GLY A 162 -3.95 -84.73 119.11
N TYR A 163 -5.15 -84.23 118.76
CA TYR A 163 -5.35 -83.31 117.64
C TYR A 163 -5.01 -81.87 118.00
N LEU A 164 -5.28 -81.47 119.25
CA LEU A 164 -5.00 -80.12 119.79
C LEU A 164 -3.51 -79.91 120.09
N GLU A 165 -2.80 -80.93 120.62
CA GLU A 165 -1.35 -80.86 120.85
C GLU A 165 -0.52 -80.96 119.55
N ASN A 166 -1.13 -81.38 118.43
CA ASN A 166 -0.43 -81.52 117.15
C ASN A 166 -0.23 -80.17 116.42
N GLU A 167 0.62 -79.34 117.02
CA GLU A 167 1.05 -78.05 116.46
C GLU A 167 1.63 -78.21 115.04
N THR A 168 2.33 -79.32 114.79
CA THR A 168 2.96 -79.64 113.49
C THR A 168 1.93 -79.72 112.36
N THR A 169 0.80 -80.40 112.57
CA THR A 169 -0.28 -80.51 111.57
C THR A 169 -0.96 -79.16 111.33
N HIS A 170 -1.24 -78.39 112.39
CA HIS A 170 -1.83 -77.06 112.24
C HIS A 170 -0.90 -76.09 111.50
N ARG A 171 0.39 -76.06 111.85
CA ARG A 171 1.43 -75.32 111.12
C ARG A 171 1.51 -75.75 109.66
N ALA A 172 1.44 -77.05 109.35
CA ALA A 172 1.50 -77.56 107.98
C ALA A 172 0.32 -77.09 107.12
N ILE A 173 -0.90 -77.13 107.65
CA ILE A 173 -2.11 -76.67 106.94
C ILE A 173 -2.04 -75.16 106.67
N LEU A 174 -1.68 -74.35 107.68
CA LEU A 174 -1.50 -72.91 107.52
C LEU A 174 -0.39 -72.58 106.51
N VAL A 175 0.72 -73.33 106.53
CA VAL A 175 1.83 -73.15 105.58
C VAL A 175 1.41 -73.46 104.14
N ASP A 176 0.60 -74.48 103.87
CA ASP A 176 0.11 -74.70 102.49
C ASP A 176 -0.96 -73.69 102.07
N GLN A 177 -1.84 -73.25 102.97
CA GLN A 177 -2.76 -72.14 102.70
C GLN A 177 -2.00 -70.86 102.33
N ILE A 178 -0.99 -70.47 103.11
CA ILE A 178 -0.10 -69.33 102.81
C ILE A 178 0.58 -69.55 101.46
N LYS A 179 1.19 -70.71 101.20
CA LYS A 179 1.82 -71.01 99.89
C LYS A 179 0.83 -70.93 98.72
N ARG A 180 -0.43 -71.31 98.89
CA ARG A 180 -1.48 -71.14 97.86
C ARG A 180 -1.79 -69.65 97.64
N PHE A 181 -1.98 -68.87 98.70
CA PHE A 181 -2.22 -67.42 98.59
C PHE A 181 -1.03 -66.67 97.97
N THR A 182 0.22 -66.95 98.37
CA THR A 182 1.42 -66.35 97.75
C THR A 182 1.51 -66.68 96.25
N ARG A 183 1.23 -67.93 95.85
CA ARG A 183 1.18 -68.31 94.42
C ARG A 183 0.04 -67.60 93.67
N GLN A 184 -1.10 -67.33 94.30
CA GLN A 184 -2.20 -66.56 93.70
C GLN A 184 -1.87 -65.08 93.59
N LEU A 185 -1.20 -64.49 94.58
CA LEU A 185 -0.68 -63.12 94.54
C LEU A 185 0.30 -62.96 93.38
N HIS A 186 1.37 -63.76 93.32
CA HIS A 186 2.35 -63.66 92.22
C HIS A 186 1.75 -63.86 90.83
N ARG A 187 0.68 -64.67 90.68
CA ARG A 187 -0.07 -64.77 89.42
C ARG A 187 -0.85 -63.48 89.11
N ARG A 188 -1.48 -62.85 90.09
CA ARG A 188 -2.13 -61.54 89.92
C ARG A 188 -1.12 -60.43 89.64
N ASP A 189 0.00 -60.40 90.35
CA ASP A 189 1.08 -59.44 90.19
C ASP A 189 1.67 -59.51 88.76
N ASN A 190 1.97 -60.72 88.29
CA ASN A 190 2.47 -60.95 86.92
C ASN A 190 1.45 -60.54 85.85
N ASN A 191 0.16 -60.85 86.04
CA ASN A 191 -0.90 -60.44 85.12
C ASN A 191 -1.02 -58.91 85.08
N LEU A 192 -1.07 -58.24 86.24
CA LEU A 192 -1.14 -56.78 86.34
C LEU A 192 0.08 -56.09 85.70
N GLN A 193 1.27 -56.70 85.80
CA GLN A 193 2.46 -56.22 85.08
C GLN A 193 2.32 -56.37 83.56
N GLN A 194 1.78 -57.50 83.08
CA GLN A 194 1.53 -57.71 81.64
C GLN A 194 0.46 -56.74 81.10
N ASP A 195 -0.64 -56.56 81.82
CA ASP A 195 -1.71 -55.61 81.48
C ASP A 195 -1.17 -54.17 81.42
N LEU A 196 -0.36 -53.76 82.40
CA LEU A 196 0.28 -52.44 82.42
C LEU A 196 1.24 -52.24 81.24
N ILE A 197 2.05 -53.25 80.90
CA ILE A 197 2.97 -53.20 79.74
C ILE A 197 2.16 -53.11 78.44
N GLN A 198 1.05 -53.84 78.32
CA GLN A 198 0.23 -53.82 77.12
C GLN A 198 -0.52 -52.48 76.98
N GLU A 199 -1.05 -51.93 78.07
CA GLU A 199 -1.67 -50.59 78.07
C GLU A 199 -0.66 -49.49 77.70
N GLN A 200 0.59 -49.57 78.20
CA GLN A 200 1.67 -48.67 77.79
C GLN A 200 2.10 -48.85 76.31
N ARG A 201 1.81 -49.98 75.67
CA ARG A 201 1.99 -50.17 74.22
C ARG A 201 0.81 -49.58 73.45
N ASN A 202 -0.42 -49.89 73.88
CA ASN A 202 -1.65 -49.37 73.28
C ASN A 202 -1.64 -47.83 73.20
N ARG A 203 -1.22 -47.16 74.28
CA ARG A 203 -1.11 -45.69 74.33
C ARG A 203 -0.11 -45.14 73.32
N ARG A 204 1.12 -45.66 73.29
CA ARG A 204 2.15 -45.22 72.33
C ARG A 204 1.76 -45.47 70.89
N ASN A 205 1.08 -46.57 70.60
CA ASN A 205 0.53 -46.85 69.27
C ASN A 205 -0.54 -45.81 68.89
N ALA A 206 -1.47 -45.50 69.79
CA ALA A 206 -2.51 -44.49 69.57
C ALA A 206 -2.00 -43.03 69.56
N GLU A 207 -0.84 -42.76 70.17
CA GLU A 207 -0.11 -41.49 70.03
C GLU A 207 0.53 -41.40 68.64
N THR A 208 1.29 -42.42 68.23
CA THR A 208 1.91 -42.52 66.89
C THR A 208 0.87 -42.39 65.77
N GLU A 209 -0.30 -43.02 65.92
CA GLU A 209 -1.39 -42.94 64.94
C GLU A 209 -2.03 -41.54 64.87
N ARG A 210 -2.13 -40.81 66.00
CA ARG A 210 -2.59 -39.41 65.99
C ARG A 210 -1.59 -38.50 65.30
N ASP A 211 -0.31 -38.65 65.58
CA ASP A 211 0.74 -37.83 64.97
C ASP A 211 0.82 -38.07 63.45
N ALA A 212 0.66 -39.32 62.99
CA ALA A 212 0.54 -39.65 61.58
C ALA A 212 -0.67 -38.95 60.93
N ARG A 213 -1.87 -39.06 61.53
CA ARG A 213 -3.09 -38.39 61.04
C ARG A 213 -2.96 -36.86 61.02
N ILE A 214 -2.24 -36.26 61.98
CA ILE A 214 -1.96 -34.82 62.02
C ILE A 214 -1.02 -34.40 60.86
N LEU A 215 -0.02 -35.23 60.54
CA LEU A 215 0.87 -35.02 59.41
C LEU A 215 0.12 -35.12 58.07
N GLU A 216 -0.71 -36.15 57.90
CA GLU A 216 -1.57 -36.32 56.71
C GLU A 216 -2.50 -35.12 56.50
N LEU A 217 -3.19 -34.66 57.56
CA LEU A 217 -4.07 -33.49 57.49
C LEU A 217 -3.31 -32.21 57.12
N ARG A 218 -2.09 -32.02 57.62
CA ARG A 218 -1.22 -30.90 57.25
C ARG A 218 -0.81 -30.97 55.78
N ASN A 219 -0.47 -32.16 55.27
CA ASN A 219 -0.07 -32.35 53.88
C ASN A 219 -1.24 -32.06 52.93
N VAL A 220 -2.41 -32.64 53.18
CA VAL A 220 -3.64 -32.41 52.40
C VAL A 220 -4.07 -30.94 52.44
N GLN A 221 -3.87 -30.24 53.57
CA GLN A 221 -4.10 -28.80 53.62
C GLN A 221 -3.09 -28.03 52.76
N GLY A 222 -1.80 -28.36 52.82
CA GLY A 222 -0.77 -27.73 51.98
C GLY A 222 -1.01 -27.95 50.49
N GLU A 223 -1.39 -29.15 50.08
CA GLU A 223 -1.80 -29.48 48.71
C GLU A 223 -3.00 -28.63 48.25
N ARG A 224 -4.02 -28.50 49.11
CA ARG A 224 -5.20 -27.67 48.85
C ARG A 224 -4.83 -26.19 48.70
N ASP A 225 -4.00 -25.66 49.59
CA ASP A 225 -3.61 -24.25 49.56
C ASP A 225 -2.73 -23.96 48.32
N MET A 226 -1.86 -24.88 47.92
CA MET A 226 -1.11 -24.82 46.65
C MET A 226 -2.03 -24.88 45.42
N ALA A 227 -3.05 -25.75 45.41
CA ALA A 227 -4.03 -25.81 44.32
C ALA A 227 -4.85 -24.52 44.20
N ILE A 228 -5.20 -23.90 45.33
CA ILE A 228 -5.86 -22.60 45.37
C ILE A 228 -4.94 -21.51 44.81
N LEU A 229 -3.65 -21.50 45.16
CA LEU A 229 -2.68 -20.55 44.60
C LEU A 229 -2.52 -20.72 43.07
N ALA A 230 -2.36 -21.95 42.60
CA ALA A 230 -2.26 -22.27 41.16
C ALA A 230 -3.48 -21.75 40.38
N TYR A 231 -4.69 -22.08 40.83
CA TYR A 231 -5.93 -21.63 40.18
C TYR A 231 -6.10 -20.10 40.17
N ASN A 232 -5.71 -19.41 41.24
CA ASN A 232 -5.72 -17.94 41.25
C ASN A 232 -4.72 -17.36 40.24
N ASN A 233 -3.50 -17.90 40.20
CA ASN A 233 -2.45 -17.48 39.27
C ASN A 233 -2.87 -17.68 37.80
N GLU A 234 -3.42 -18.83 37.45
CA GLU A 234 -3.96 -19.12 36.11
C GLU A 234 -5.07 -18.14 35.72
N ARG A 235 -6.06 -17.94 36.60
CA ARG A 235 -7.18 -17.02 36.38
C ARG A 235 -6.71 -15.58 36.15
N ASP A 236 -5.70 -15.14 36.90
CA ASP A 236 -5.22 -13.76 36.83
C ASP A 236 -4.28 -13.55 35.63
N ALA A 237 -3.50 -14.56 35.24
CA ALA A 237 -2.80 -14.60 33.95
C ALA A 237 -3.79 -14.59 32.75
N HIS A 238 -4.92 -15.29 32.84
CA HIS A 238 -5.99 -15.22 31.84
C HIS A 238 -6.62 -13.82 31.76
N ARG A 239 -6.87 -13.16 32.90
CA ARG A 239 -7.41 -11.78 32.96
C ARG A 239 -6.46 -10.76 32.32
N ASP A 240 -5.16 -10.85 32.59
CA ASP A 240 -4.17 -9.95 32.00
C ASP A 240 -3.98 -10.24 30.50
N SER A 241 -3.99 -11.51 30.09
CA SER A 241 -4.03 -11.90 28.67
C SER A 241 -5.24 -11.32 27.94
N GLN A 242 -6.42 -11.35 28.56
CA GLN A 242 -7.65 -10.76 28.03
C GLN A 242 -7.57 -9.23 27.95
N ARG A 243 -7.00 -8.56 28.98
CA ARG A 243 -6.77 -7.10 28.96
C ARG A 243 -5.82 -6.69 27.84
N ILE A 244 -4.73 -7.44 27.63
CA ILE A 244 -3.77 -7.21 26.55
C ILE A 244 -4.44 -7.42 25.18
N ALA A 245 -5.28 -8.45 25.02
CA ALA A 245 -6.04 -8.66 23.80
C ALA A 245 -7.01 -7.51 23.50
N GLN A 246 -7.74 -7.01 24.50
CA GLN A 246 -8.62 -5.84 24.37
C GLN A 246 -7.85 -4.56 23.99
N GLN A 247 -6.70 -4.30 24.62
CA GLN A 247 -5.83 -3.16 24.30
C GLN A 247 -5.29 -3.25 22.86
N ARG A 248 -4.87 -4.44 22.42
CA ARG A 248 -4.45 -4.69 21.02
C ARG A 248 -5.60 -4.44 20.04
N GLN A 249 -6.80 -4.94 20.34
CA GLN A 249 -7.98 -4.72 19.49
C GLN A 249 -8.36 -3.24 19.37
N ALA A 250 -8.30 -2.49 20.48
CA ALA A 250 -8.52 -1.04 20.49
C ALA A 250 -7.45 -0.32 19.65
N ARG A 251 -6.17 -0.68 19.80
CA ARG A 251 -5.07 -0.09 19.01
C ARG A 251 -5.21 -0.38 17.51
N ILE A 252 -5.66 -1.59 17.14
CA ILE A 252 -5.95 -1.95 15.74
C ILE A 252 -7.07 -1.05 15.18
N ALA A 253 -8.14 -0.82 15.94
CA ALA A 253 -9.22 0.08 15.52
C ALA A 253 -8.73 1.52 15.30
N THR A 254 -7.87 2.05 16.20
CA THR A 254 -7.25 3.37 16.02
C THR A 254 -6.35 3.41 14.77
N LEU A 255 -5.50 2.40 14.56
CA LEU A 255 -4.61 2.32 13.40
C LEU A 255 -5.38 2.26 12.07
N LEU A 256 -6.51 1.55 12.02
CA LEU A 256 -7.37 1.52 10.82
C LEU A 256 -8.02 2.88 10.53
N GLN A 257 -8.37 3.65 11.57
CA GLN A 257 -8.90 5.01 11.43
C GLN A 257 -7.81 5.99 10.96
N GLU A 258 -6.60 5.90 11.54
CA GLU A 258 -5.42 6.65 11.10
C GLU A 258 -5.08 6.34 9.63
N GLU A 259 -5.04 5.06 9.26
CA GLU A 259 -4.74 4.61 7.89
C GLU A 259 -5.76 5.12 6.86
N PHE A 260 -7.05 5.08 7.20
CA PHE A 260 -8.12 5.66 6.36
C PHE A 260 -7.95 7.18 6.18
N ALA A 261 -7.60 7.92 7.23
CA ALA A 261 -7.31 9.34 7.15
C ALA A 261 -6.07 9.65 6.28
N PHE A 262 -5.01 8.84 6.38
CA PHE A 262 -3.84 8.95 5.50
C PHE A 262 -4.17 8.64 4.03
N ARG A 263 -5.02 7.64 3.74
CA ARG A 263 -5.49 7.38 2.36
C ARG A 263 -6.22 8.59 1.78
N LEU A 264 -7.12 9.23 2.54
CA LEU A 264 -7.83 10.45 2.12
C LEU A 264 -6.86 11.62 1.87
N LEU A 265 -5.89 11.84 2.78
CA LEU A 265 -4.89 12.90 2.63
C LEU A 265 -4.04 12.72 1.36
N ASN A 266 -3.63 11.49 1.06
CA ASN A 266 -2.90 11.16 -0.17
C ASN A 266 -3.76 11.39 -1.42
N GLN A 267 -5.03 10.97 -1.42
CA GLN A 267 -5.96 11.25 -2.53
C GLN A 267 -6.13 12.75 -2.81
N HIS A 268 -6.25 13.58 -1.77
CA HIS A 268 -6.30 15.04 -1.92
C HIS A 268 -4.99 15.60 -2.49
N LYS A 269 -3.83 15.10 -2.04
CA LYS A 269 -2.51 15.51 -2.54
C LYS A 269 -2.31 15.14 -4.01
N ASP A 270 -2.70 13.92 -4.41
CA ASP A 270 -2.61 13.46 -5.80
C ASP A 270 -3.58 14.22 -6.72
N ALA A 271 -4.76 14.58 -6.23
CA ALA A 271 -5.69 15.45 -6.94
C ALA A 271 -5.07 16.85 -7.20
N GLN A 272 -4.48 17.48 -6.17
CA GLN A 272 -3.77 18.76 -6.31
C GLN A 272 -2.59 18.65 -7.28
N VAL A 273 -1.72 17.64 -7.15
CA VAL A 273 -0.59 17.41 -8.06
C VAL A 273 -1.06 17.23 -9.51
N THR A 274 -2.19 16.55 -9.71
CA THR A 274 -2.80 16.37 -11.03
C THR A 274 -3.36 17.69 -11.58
N GLU A 275 -3.95 18.53 -10.74
CA GLU A 275 -4.41 19.87 -11.13
C GLU A 275 -3.25 20.81 -11.47
N TYR A 276 -2.18 20.84 -10.67
CA TYR A 276 -0.96 21.61 -10.99
C TYR A 276 -0.36 21.17 -12.33
N LYS A 277 -0.27 19.87 -12.60
CA LYS A 277 0.20 19.33 -13.90
C LYS A 277 -0.71 19.80 -15.06
N ARG A 278 -2.04 19.75 -14.88
CA ARG A 278 -3.02 20.26 -15.88
C ARG A 278 -2.88 21.77 -16.11
N ASN A 279 -2.67 22.56 -15.06
CA ASN A 279 -2.57 24.01 -15.15
C ASN A 279 -1.24 24.44 -15.82
N ALA A 280 -0.12 23.81 -15.44
CA ALA A 280 1.17 23.99 -16.10
C ALA A 280 1.07 23.68 -17.61
N HIS A 281 0.48 22.53 -17.98
CA HIS A 281 0.26 22.18 -19.38
C HIS A 281 -0.62 23.19 -20.12
N ARG A 282 -1.73 23.66 -19.51
CA ARG A 282 -2.58 24.73 -20.07
C ARG A 282 -1.81 26.03 -20.32
N MET A 283 -0.90 26.40 -19.42
CA MET A 283 -0.05 27.58 -19.58
C MET A 283 0.97 27.42 -20.71
N THR A 284 1.65 26.27 -20.80
CA THR A 284 2.55 25.96 -21.92
C THR A 284 1.82 25.98 -23.26
N VAL A 285 0.63 25.38 -23.35
CA VAL A 285 -0.18 25.37 -24.58
C VAL A 285 -0.61 26.78 -24.99
N ARG A 286 -1.03 27.64 -24.04
CA ARG A 286 -1.32 29.06 -24.32
C ARG A 286 -0.08 29.79 -24.84
N TYR A 287 1.03 29.74 -24.11
CA TYR A 287 2.28 30.40 -24.51
C TYR A 287 2.74 29.99 -25.91
N ASN A 288 2.67 28.70 -26.23
CA ASN A 288 3.01 28.19 -27.57
C ASN A 288 2.02 28.71 -28.63
N THR A 289 0.72 28.72 -28.33
CA THR A 289 -0.33 29.22 -29.24
C THR A 289 -0.14 30.71 -29.55
N ASP A 290 0.12 31.52 -28.53
CA ASP A 290 0.39 32.96 -28.69
C ASP A 290 1.70 33.20 -29.45
N THR A 291 2.74 32.43 -29.18
CA THR A 291 4.03 32.47 -29.91
C THR A 291 3.85 32.12 -31.39
N GLU A 292 3.09 31.07 -31.71
CA GLU A 292 2.74 30.75 -33.11
C GLU A 292 1.87 31.84 -33.75
N HIS A 293 0.93 32.44 -33.01
CA HIS A 293 0.12 33.54 -33.52
C HIS A 293 1.00 34.75 -33.88
N TRP A 294 1.93 35.15 -33.01
CA TRP A 294 2.87 36.23 -33.29
C TRP A 294 3.80 35.90 -34.46
N ARG A 295 4.31 34.67 -34.56
CA ARG A 295 5.14 34.23 -35.69
C ARG A 295 4.39 34.30 -37.01
N ARG A 296 3.13 33.84 -37.06
CA ARG A 296 2.26 33.93 -38.25
C ARG A 296 1.94 35.37 -38.62
N ARG A 297 1.62 36.23 -37.64
CA ARG A 297 1.37 37.67 -37.86
C ARG A 297 2.63 38.35 -38.45
N HIS A 298 3.80 38.10 -37.87
CA HIS A 298 5.07 38.65 -38.34
C HIS A 298 5.43 38.16 -39.76
N ALA A 299 5.25 36.86 -40.04
CA ALA A 299 5.44 36.31 -41.38
C ALA A 299 4.48 36.94 -42.42
N GLY A 300 3.23 37.21 -42.04
CA GLY A 300 2.26 37.94 -42.86
C GLY A 300 2.72 39.36 -43.19
N CYS A 301 3.15 40.14 -42.19
CA CYS A 301 3.69 41.48 -42.39
C CYS A 301 4.94 41.46 -43.29
N ALA A 302 5.86 40.52 -43.07
CA ALA A 302 7.06 40.36 -43.90
C ALA A 302 6.70 40.02 -45.36
N GLN A 303 5.69 39.19 -45.59
CA GLN A 303 5.24 38.85 -46.94
C GLN A 303 4.50 40.03 -47.62
N GLN A 304 3.73 40.83 -46.88
CA GLN A 304 3.15 42.08 -47.42
C GLN A 304 4.24 43.06 -47.84
N ALA A 305 5.28 43.25 -47.02
CA ALA A 305 6.43 44.11 -47.35
C ALA A 305 7.18 43.64 -48.61
N ARG A 306 7.38 42.31 -48.77
CA ARG A 306 7.93 41.73 -50.02
C ARG A 306 7.04 42.01 -51.23
N ASN A 307 5.73 41.82 -51.10
CA ASN A 307 4.77 42.05 -52.17
C ASN A 307 4.72 43.54 -52.59
N TRP A 308 4.79 44.47 -51.63
CA TRP A 308 4.88 45.91 -51.91
C TRP A 308 6.21 46.28 -52.58
N LYS A 309 7.35 45.74 -52.11
CA LYS A 309 8.65 45.94 -52.76
C LYS A 309 8.64 45.47 -54.23
N GLY A 310 8.06 44.29 -54.49
CA GLY A 310 7.90 43.76 -55.85
C GLY A 310 7.01 44.64 -56.73
N ARG A 311 5.86 45.11 -56.23
CA ARG A 311 4.99 46.06 -56.96
C ARG A 311 5.68 47.40 -57.24
N TYR A 312 6.45 47.91 -56.28
CA TYR A 312 7.23 49.14 -56.47
C TYR A 312 8.31 48.98 -57.56
N GLN A 313 9.04 47.86 -57.54
CA GLN A 313 10.02 47.55 -58.59
C GLN A 313 9.35 47.41 -59.98
N GLN A 314 8.20 46.74 -60.07
CA GLN A 314 7.43 46.69 -61.33
C GLN A 314 6.97 48.08 -61.81
N SER A 315 6.61 48.98 -60.89
CA SER A 315 6.25 50.37 -61.22
C SER A 315 7.45 51.17 -61.74
N GLN A 316 8.61 51.04 -61.09
CA GLN A 316 9.86 51.67 -61.54
C GLN A 316 10.27 51.18 -62.95
N ASN A 317 10.22 49.86 -63.21
CA ASN A 317 10.53 49.30 -64.53
C ASN A 317 9.54 49.80 -65.60
N ARG A 318 8.26 50.00 -65.26
CA ARG A 318 7.28 50.61 -66.18
C ARG A 318 7.63 52.07 -66.49
N ASN A 319 7.99 52.86 -65.49
CA ASN A 319 8.41 54.26 -65.70
C ASN A 319 9.70 54.34 -66.54
N GLN A 320 10.66 53.44 -66.34
CA GLN A 320 11.86 53.34 -67.17
C GLN A 320 11.50 53.02 -68.64
N ASN A 321 10.64 52.04 -68.89
CA ASN A 321 10.18 51.72 -70.25
C ASN A 321 9.39 52.89 -70.90
N LEU A 322 8.55 53.59 -70.14
CA LEU A 322 7.84 54.77 -70.62
C LEU A 322 8.80 55.92 -70.98
N ASN A 323 9.79 56.19 -70.13
CA ASN A 323 10.83 57.19 -70.41
C ASN A 323 11.67 56.82 -71.64
N GLN A 324 12.01 55.54 -71.82
CA GLN A 324 12.71 55.07 -73.02
C GLN A 324 11.85 55.24 -74.28
N ASN A 325 10.54 54.97 -74.21
CA ASN A 325 9.63 55.22 -75.32
C ASN A 325 9.50 56.73 -75.63
N ILE A 326 9.43 57.58 -74.61
CA ILE A 326 9.42 59.04 -74.79
C ILE A 326 10.72 59.51 -75.48
N PHE A 327 11.89 59.02 -75.04
CA PHE A 327 13.17 59.32 -75.69
C PHE A 327 13.18 58.86 -77.16
N ASN A 328 12.75 57.62 -77.43
CA ASN A 328 12.69 57.08 -78.79
C ASN A 328 11.77 57.92 -79.71
N LEU A 329 10.61 58.36 -79.20
CA LEU A 329 9.69 59.24 -79.92
C LEU A 329 10.28 60.64 -80.14
N GLN A 330 10.99 61.20 -79.16
CA GLN A 330 11.71 62.47 -79.32
C GLN A 330 12.81 62.38 -80.40
N GLN A 331 13.54 61.27 -80.47
CA GLN A 331 14.51 61.03 -81.55
C GLN A 331 13.82 60.90 -82.92
N GLN A 332 12.66 60.26 -83.01
CA GLN A 332 11.87 60.19 -84.25
C GLN A 332 11.35 61.58 -84.69
N ILE A 333 10.85 62.39 -83.75
CA ILE A 333 10.44 63.77 -84.03
C ILE A 333 11.63 64.60 -84.53
N LEU A 334 12.79 64.50 -83.87
CA LEU A 334 14.01 65.18 -84.29
C LEU A 334 14.49 64.72 -85.68
N ALA A 335 14.35 63.42 -86.01
CA ALA A 335 14.67 62.89 -87.33
C ALA A 335 13.72 63.44 -88.42
N LEU A 336 12.42 63.54 -88.14
CA LEU A 336 11.41 64.14 -89.03
C LEU A 336 11.55 65.66 -89.19
N GLN A 337 12.09 66.35 -88.18
CA GLN A 337 12.40 67.78 -88.25
C GLN A 337 13.65 68.06 -89.10
N ASN A 338 14.69 67.21 -89.00
CA ASN A 338 15.93 67.37 -89.77
C ASN A 338 15.84 66.80 -91.19
N ASN A 339 15.03 65.75 -91.41
CA ASN A 339 14.65 65.25 -92.73
C ASN A 339 13.13 65.45 -92.92
N PRO A 340 12.67 66.68 -93.22
CA PRO A 340 11.27 66.89 -93.58
C PRO A 340 10.95 66.04 -94.82
N PRO A 341 9.84 65.26 -94.81
CA PRO A 341 9.46 64.49 -95.99
C PRO A 341 9.22 65.45 -97.17
N GLN A 342 9.61 65.04 -98.38
CA GLN A 342 9.25 65.77 -99.60
C GLN A 342 7.73 65.68 -99.82
N VAL A 343 6.99 66.61 -99.23
CA VAL A 343 5.56 66.78 -99.45
C VAL A 343 5.39 67.31 -100.87
N GLN A 344 5.13 66.40 -101.81
CA GLN A 344 4.45 66.76 -103.05
C GLN A 344 3.09 67.37 -102.65
N HIS A 345 2.82 68.61 -103.07
CA HIS A 345 1.67 69.39 -102.61
C HIS A 345 0.35 68.89 -103.20
N THR A 346 -0.18 67.79 -102.65
CA THR A 346 -1.50 67.25 -103.02
C THR A 346 -2.60 67.95 -102.22
N SER A 347 -2.86 69.22 -102.53
CA SER A 347 -3.94 70.01 -101.93
C SER A 347 -5.32 69.53 -102.41
N MET A 348 -5.93 68.56 -101.72
CA MET A 348 -7.37 68.29 -101.83
C MET A 348 -7.99 68.03 -100.45
N VAL A 349 -8.95 68.87 -100.08
CA VAL A 349 -9.83 68.65 -98.92
C VAL A 349 -10.94 67.71 -99.36
N GLY A 350 -11.04 66.55 -98.71
CA GLY A 350 -12.00 65.50 -99.07
C GLY A 350 -13.44 65.84 -98.70
N TYR A 351 -14.11 66.67 -99.51
CA TYR A 351 -15.56 66.78 -99.50
C TYR A 351 -16.19 65.58 -100.23
N GLY A 352 -17.22 64.98 -99.62
CA GLY A 352 -18.07 63.99 -100.29
C GLY A 352 -19.07 64.66 -101.26
N PRO A 353 -19.86 63.87 -102.01
CA PRO A 353 -20.93 64.40 -102.85
C PRO A 353 -21.95 65.20 -102.01
N PRO A 354 -22.50 66.32 -102.54
CA PRO A 354 -23.56 67.04 -101.86
C PRO A 354 -24.82 66.16 -101.77
N ILE A 355 -25.55 66.27 -100.66
CA ILE A 355 -26.74 65.47 -100.36
C ILE A 355 -27.98 66.35 -100.52
N PHE A 356 -29.03 65.84 -101.16
CA PHE A 356 -30.33 66.51 -101.27
C PHE A 356 -31.31 65.85 -100.28
N HIS A 357 -31.99 66.65 -99.45
CA HIS A 357 -32.95 66.13 -98.48
C HIS A 357 -34.41 66.42 -98.88
N GLY A 358 -34.64 67.26 -99.89
CA GLY A 358 -35.97 67.53 -100.45
C GLY A 358 -36.89 68.29 -99.48
N ARG A 359 -36.31 69.17 -98.66
CA ARG A 359 -37.05 70.00 -97.69
C ARG A 359 -37.70 71.19 -98.39
N THR A 360 -38.76 71.76 -97.79
CA THR A 360 -39.53 72.91 -98.32
C THR A 360 -38.79 74.26 -98.27
N GLY A 361 -37.47 74.23 -98.38
CA GLY A 361 -36.54 75.38 -98.43
C GLY A 361 -35.17 74.99 -99.00
N GLU A 362 -35.05 73.82 -99.63
CA GLU A 362 -33.91 73.41 -100.46
C GLU A 362 -34.31 73.62 -101.92
N ASP A 363 -33.62 74.52 -102.61
CA ASP A 363 -33.93 74.89 -103.99
C ASP A 363 -33.23 73.92 -104.98
N PRO A 364 -33.96 73.30 -105.94
CA PRO A 364 -33.39 72.32 -106.87
C PRO A 364 -32.22 72.87 -107.68
N GLU A 365 -32.36 74.08 -108.21
CA GLU A 365 -31.38 74.76 -109.06
C GLU A 365 -30.06 75.04 -108.32
N ASP A 366 -30.12 75.45 -107.05
CA ASP A 366 -28.95 75.65 -106.21
C ASP A 366 -28.22 74.32 -105.90
N PHE A 367 -28.95 73.24 -105.64
CA PHE A 367 -28.35 71.90 -105.50
C PHE A 367 -27.67 71.43 -106.79
N ILE A 368 -28.33 71.61 -107.95
CA ILE A 368 -27.76 71.24 -109.26
C ILE A 368 -26.45 72.01 -109.52
N ARG A 369 -26.40 73.31 -109.19
CA ARG A 369 -25.21 74.14 -109.36
C ARG A 369 -24.02 73.67 -108.51
N ASP A 370 -24.25 73.28 -107.26
CA ASP A 370 -23.18 72.78 -106.40
C ASP A 370 -22.81 71.31 -106.69
N PHE A 371 -23.74 70.49 -107.20
CA PHE A 371 -23.41 69.18 -107.77
C PHE A 371 -22.56 69.31 -109.05
N GLN A 372 -22.85 70.26 -109.94
CA GLN A 372 -22.01 70.55 -111.12
C GLN A 372 -20.58 70.96 -110.70
N ARG A 373 -20.45 71.81 -109.67
CA ARG A 373 -19.14 72.16 -109.08
C ARG A 373 -18.42 70.94 -108.50
N TYR A 374 -19.14 70.02 -107.85
CA TYR A 374 -18.59 68.77 -107.34
C TYR A 374 -18.05 67.86 -108.46
N VAL A 375 -18.82 67.66 -109.53
CA VAL A 375 -18.42 66.85 -110.71
C VAL A 375 -17.14 67.41 -111.35
N VAL A 376 -17.06 68.73 -111.54
CA VAL A 376 -15.86 69.41 -112.09
C VAL A 376 -14.67 69.33 -111.12
N GLY A 377 -14.90 69.56 -109.81
CA GLY A 377 -13.86 69.47 -108.77
C GLY A 377 -13.25 68.07 -108.65
N SER A 378 -14.09 67.04 -108.74
CA SER A 378 -13.71 65.62 -108.75
C SER A 378 -13.11 65.14 -110.09
N ARG A 379 -12.97 66.04 -111.07
CA ARG A 379 -12.39 65.80 -112.42
C ARG A 379 -13.16 64.77 -113.28
N ILE A 380 -14.45 64.57 -113.03
CA ILE A 380 -15.29 63.64 -113.81
C ILE A 380 -15.59 64.28 -115.18
N ASN A 381 -15.17 63.64 -116.27
CA ASN A 381 -15.25 64.22 -117.62
C ASN A 381 -16.61 63.96 -118.29
N VAL A 382 -17.45 64.99 -118.32
CA VAL A 382 -18.81 64.96 -118.88
C VAL A 382 -18.98 65.75 -120.19
N THR A 383 -17.90 66.25 -120.80
CA THR A 383 -18.00 67.15 -121.98
C THR A 383 -18.52 66.45 -123.25
N PRO A 384 -19.11 67.18 -124.21
CA PRO A 384 -19.72 66.57 -125.41
C PRO A 384 -18.68 66.05 -126.42
N GLY A 385 -18.50 64.73 -126.47
CA GLY A 385 -17.68 64.07 -127.48
C GLY A 385 -17.95 62.56 -127.60
N ALA A 386 -17.44 61.96 -128.68
CA ALA A 386 -17.53 60.54 -128.94
C ALA A 386 -16.51 59.77 -128.08
N GLY A 387 -17.00 59.07 -127.05
CA GLY A 387 -16.19 58.30 -126.10
C GLY A 387 -16.55 58.55 -124.62
N GLN A 388 -17.19 59.68 -124.31
CA GLN A 388 -17.52 60.07 -122.93
C GLN A 388 -18.90 59.55 -122.49
N ALA A 389 -19.10 58.24 -122.53
CA ALA A 389 -20.25 57.58 -121.92
C ALA A 389 -20.01 57.38 -120.41
N ALA A 390 -18.93 56.70 -120.05
CA ALA A 390 -18.60 56.30 -118.67
C ALA A 390 -18.57 57.48 -117.68
N GLY A 391 -17.99 58.63 -118.02
CA GLY A 391 -17.95 59.79 -117.12
C GLY A 391 -19.33 60.44 -116.87
N ARG A 392 -20.27 60.31 -117.82
CA ARG A 392 -21.67 60.75 -117.62
C ARG A 392 -22.47 59.70 -116.83
N GLU A 393 -22.19 58.42 -117.05
CA GLU A 393 -22.76 57.31 -116.28
C GLU A 393 -22.31 57.34 -114.80
N GLU A 394 -21.04 57.66 -114.54
CA GLU A 394 -20.46 57.90 -113.21
C GLU A 394 -21.10 59.11 -112.52
N ALA A 395 -21.17 60.26 -113.21
CA ALA A 395 -21.84 61.45 -112.68
C ALA A 395 -23.34 61.20 -112.40
N TYR A 396 -24.03 60.42 -113.24
CA TYR A 396 -25.43 60.06 -113.05
C TYR A 396 -25.63 59.07 -111.89
N GLY A 397 -24.75 58.08 -111.76
CA GLY A 397 -24.74 57.16 -110.61
C GLY A 397 -24.50 57.88 -109.27
N LEU A 398 -23.59 58.87 -109.25
CA LEU A 398 -23.41 59.74 -108.09
C LEU A 398 -24.66 60.58 -107.81
N LEU A 399 -25.27 61.21 -108.81
CA LEU A 399 -26.50 61.99 -108.66
C LEU A 399 -27.66 61.15 -108.07
N LEU A 400 -27.79 59.88 -108.49
CA LEU A 400 -28.78 58.94 -107.93
C LEU A 400 -28.50 58.54 -106.47
N SER A 401 -27.28 58.74 -105.97
CA SER A 401 -26.90 58.48 -104.56
C SER A 401 -27.11 59.68 -103.63
N CYS A 402 -27.28 60.89 -104.18
CA CYS A 402 -27.44 62.13 -103.43
C CYS A 402 -28.76 62.29 -102.64
N PRO A 403 -29.94 61.72 -103.03
CA PRO A 403 -31.18 61.90 -102.29
C PRO A 403 -31.22 61.08 -100.99
N SER A 404 -31.33 61.73 -99.83
CA SER A 404 -31.49 61.03 -98.54
C SER A 404 -32.84 61.34 -97.88
N GLY A 405 -33.84 60.51 -98.17
CA GLY A 405 -35.18 60.63 -97.58
C GLY A 405 -36.10 59.44 -97.85
N SER A 406 -36.33 58.61 -96.84
CA SER A 406 -37.35 57.57 -96.87
C SER A 406 -38.72 58.16 -96.50
N HIS A 407 -39.58 58.52 -97.47
CA HIS A 407 -41.04 58.61 -97.31
C HIS A 407 -41.76 58.66 -98.69
N GLY A 408 -42.86 57.94 -98.84
CA GLY A 408 -43.54 57.69 -100.12
C GLY A 408 -44.39 58.83 -100.69
N LYS A 409 -43.90 60.08 -100.68
CA LYS A 409 -44.60 61.26 -101.24
C LYS A 409 -43.71 62.21 -102.04
N ASN A 410 -42.67 61.69 -102.73
CA ASN A 410 -41.80 62.52 -103.58
C ASN A 410 -41.60 62.01 -105.03
N VAL A 411 -42.36 61.00 -105.48
CA VAL A 411 -42.25 60.47 -106.86
C VAL A 411 -42.56 61.55 -107.92
N TYR A 412 -43.52 62.45 -107.66
CA TYR A 412 -43.86 63.55 -108.57
C TYR A 412 -42.72 64.54 -108.75
N TYR A 413 -42.06 64.95 -107.66
CA TYR A 413 -40.88 65.79 -107.74
C TYR A 413 -39.71 65.03 -108.36
N MET A 414 -39.49 63.76 -108.00
CA MET A 414 -38.38 62.95 -108.53
C MET A 414 -38.46 62.75 -110.05
N TYR A 415 -39.65 62.53 -110.62
CA TYR A 415 -39.80 62.46 -112.09
C TYR A 415 -39.45 63.78 -112.77
N ILE A 416 -39.99 64.90 -112.26
CA ILE A 416 -39.67 66.24 -112.80
C ILE A 416 -38.17 66.55 -112.65
N PHE A 417 -37.58 66.25 -111.49
CA PHE A 417 -36.15 66.47 -111.20
C PHE A 417 -35.27 65.64 -112.14
N VAL A 418 -35.60 64.37 -112.36
CA VAL A 418 -34.86 63.51 -113.30
C VAL A 418 -35.01 64.02 -114.72
N ASP A 419 -36.21 64.28 -115.24
CA ASP A 419 -36.39 64.76 -116.62
C ASP A 419 -35.72 66.12 -116.87
N HIS A 420 -35.86 67.08 -115.94
CA HIS A 420 -35.25 68.42 -116.09
C HIS A 420 -33.72 68.38 -115.99
N VAL A 421 -33.15 67.48 -115.17
CA VAL A 421 -31.70 67.31 -115.06
C VAL A 421 -31.13 66.43 -116.18
N TYR A 422 -31.86 65.44 -116.68
CA TYR A 422 -31.44 64.62 -117.84
C TYR A 422 -31.30 65.51 -119.09
N TYR A 423 -32.24 66.43 -119.30
CA TYR A 423 -32.15 67.46 -120.35
C TYR A 423 -30.93 68.38 -120.18
N ASN A 424 -30.60 68.79 -118.95
CA ASN A 424 -29.45 69.66 -118.69
C ASN A 424 -28.09 68.93 -118.77
N ILE A 425 -27.99 67.68 -118.33
CA ILE A 425 -26.76 66.87 -118.45
C ILE A 425 -26.45 66.56 -119.93
N HIS A 426 -27.46 66.44 -120.78
CA HIS A 426 -27.29 66.37 -122.24
C HIS A 426 -26.83 67.70 -122.89
N TYR A 427 -26.93 68.83 -122.19
CA TYR A 427 -26.60 70.17 -122.67
C TYR A 427 -25.53 70.91 -121.85
N PHE A 428 -24.59 70.18 -121.24
CA PHE A 428 -23.30 70.76 -120.86
C PHE A 428 -22.63 71.40 -122.09
N LYS A 429 -22.47 72.72 -122.07
CA LYS A 429 -21.69 73.53 -123.02
C LYS A 429 -20.44 74.07 -122.34
#